data_AF-A0A7V9G8V5-F1
#
_entry.id   AF-A0A7V9G8V5-F1
#
_cell.length_a   1.000
_cell.length_b   1.000
_cell.length_c   1.000
_cell.angle_alpha   90.00
_cell.angle_beta   90.00
_cell.angle_gamma   90.00
#
_symmetry.space_group_name_H-M   'P 1'
#
loop_
_entity.id
_entity.type
_entity.pdbx_description
1 polymer ?
#
loop_
_entity_poly.entity_id
_entity_poly.type
_entity_poly.pdbx_seq_one_letter_code
_entity_poly.pdbx_strand_id
1 'polypeptide(L)'
;MSDAASTQPTGSDVPAPQRHRRSKLRTFLILSLAAHLVIGVVWGIPEYLAYRAEQNRIAEELAKKQRAHEAELLAKEQAKKDAEAATKKEVVAQLKQDFAKIARDDVTGKAADELFEEVMDDLGGDLDAYAGELDNEDANDAALNERMSELKRKMVNAMLAKLQERNARKMAEAFVKKVNDQIAPKVAEHYRGEVERKIGEPLKKAGAEIVAQEKAQAERERAELVGALDAASKDAANAAKELADAKTRVAAAEKAAVEKDTAAKTNAANAAKQEAAAIDQAAAALADAQKALAKAGKESPAAEVKQAIDAVNTGAAETAKGETAQAKAAART
;
A
#
# COMPACT_ATOMS: atom_id res chain seq x y z
N MET A 1 27.60 22.91 47.49
CA MET A 1 28.76 23.13 46.60
C MET A 1 29.52 24.29 47.20
N SER A 2 30.70 24.18 47.78
CA SER A 2 31.66 23.09 47.94
C SER A 2 32.71 23.57 48.95
N ASP A 3 33.19 22.65 49.80
CA ASP A 3 34.58 22.46 50.28
C ASP A 3 35.37 23.68 50.84
N ALA A 4 36.10 23.66 51.96
CA ALA A 4 36.95 22.61 52.54
C ALA A 4 37.39 23.02 53.98
N ALA A 5 37.46 22.10 54.95
CA ALA A 5 38.70 21.51 55.52
C ALA A 5 39.30 22.25 56.75
N SER A 6 39.37 21.63 57.94
CA SER A 6 40.46 20.74 58.41
C SER A 6 41.52 21.55 59.21
N THR A 7 41.90 21.33 60.47
CA THR A 7 42.15 20.11 61.27
C THR A 7 42.15 20.45 62.79
N GLN A 8 41.80 19.48 63.63
CA GLN A 8 42.24 19.37 65.04
C GLN A 8 43.56 18.55 65.11
N PRO A 9 44.45 18.80 66.09
CA PRO A 9 45.13 17.71 66.80
C PRO A 9 45.20 17.97 68.32
N THR A 10 44.58 17.15 69.18
CA THR A 10 45.12 16.00 69.94
C THR A 10 46.63 15.98 70.25
N GLY A 11 46.98 15.94 71.55
CA GLY A 11 47.96 14.96 72.05
C GLY A 11 49.19 15.48 72.81
N SER A 12 49.45 14.80 73.94
CA SER A 12 50.68 14.67 74.74
C SER A 12 51.05 15.82 75.71
N ASP A 13 51.00 15.63 77.03
CA ASP A 13 51.74 14.72 77.94
C ASP A 13 53.13 15.23 78.35
N VAL A 14 53.32 15.32 79.69
CA VAL A 14 54.58 15.18 80.47
C VAL A 14 55.52 16.41 80.51
N PRO A 15 56.22 16.72 81.62
CA PRO A 15 55.88 16.78 83.05
C PRO A 15 56.33 18.13 83.72
N ALA A 16 55.97 18.34 84.99
CA ALA A 16 56.49 19.42 85.84
C ALA A 16 58.03 19.40 85.95
N PRO A 17 58.71 20.57 86.02
CA PRO A 17 59.36 20.85 87.30
C PRO A 17 59.39 22.34 87.73
N GLN A 18 59.15 22.51 89.02
CA GLN A 18 60.03 23.26 89.93
C GLN A 18 59.92 24.80 90.06
N ARG A 19 59.28 25.14 91.19
CA ARG A 19 59.82 25.91 92.34
C ARG A 19 60.09 27.41 92.15
N HIS A 20 59.08 28.16 92.64
CA HIS A 20 59.21 29.25 93.62
C HIS A 20 60.09 30.44 93.27
N ARG A 21 59.66 31.27 92.28
CA ARG A 21 59.96 32.72 92.28
C ARG A 21 59.24 33.53 91.19
N ARG A 22 57.97 33.25 90.88
CA ARG A 22 57.26 33.98 89.80
C ARG A 22 55.79 34.36 90.06
N SER A 23 55.20 34.07 91.23
CA SER A 23 53.80 34.45 91.49
C SER A 23 53.62 35.97 91.58
N LYS A 24 54.52 36.68 92.27
CA LYS A 24 54.41 38.14 92.39
C LYS A 24 54.56 38.87 91.06
N LEU A 25 55.41 38.40 90.14
CA LEU A 25 55.57 39.02 88.82
C LEU A 25 54.37 38.77 87.90
N ARG A 26 53.76 37.58 87.95
CA ARG A 26 52.53 37.28 87.20
C ARG A 26 51.34 38.07 87.74
N THR A 27 51.17 38.16 89.06
CA THR A 27 50.11 38.98 89.66
C THR A 27 50.31 40.46 89.34
N PHE A 28 51.55 40.95 89.33
CA PHE A 28 51.84 42.34 88.94
C PHE A 28 51.62 42.59 87.43
N LEU A 29 51.99 41.67 86.55
CA LEU A 29 51.73 41.79 85.12
C LEU A 29 50.22 41.74 84.81
N ILE A 30 49.46 40.88 85.47
CA ILE A 30 48.00 40.80 85.29
C ILE A 30 47.32 42.08 85.83
N LEU A 31 47.72 42.56 87.01
CA LEU A 31 47.18 43.82 87.56
C LEU A 31 47.58 45.04 86.74
N SER A 32 48.82 45.10 86.23
CA SER A 32 49.28 46.19 85.38
C SER A 32 48.58 46.18 84.03
N LEU A 33 48.38 45.00 83.42
CA LEU A 33 47.62 44.86 82.19
C LEU A 33 46.15 45.23 82.41
N ALA A 34 45.54 44.76 83.50
CA ALA A 34 44.16 45.10 83.86
C ALA A 34 43.99 46.59 84.17
N ALA A 35 44.94 47.22 84.86
CA ALA A 35 44.92 48.65 85.12
C ALA A 35 45.07 49.47 83.83
N HIS A 36 45.96 49.09 82.92
CA HIS A 36 46.09 49.76 81.61
C HIS A 36 44.87 49.49 80.70
N LEU A 37 44.24 48.32 80.79
CA LEU A 37 42.97 48.04 80.11
C LEU A 37 41.85 48.91 80.66
N VAL A 38 41.69 48.98 81.98
CA VAL A 38 40.66 49.83 82.61
C VAL A 38 40.91 51.30 82.31
N ILE A 39 42.15 51.79 82.37
CA ILE A 39 42.46 53.19 82.03
C ILE A 39 42.23 53.47 80.53
N GLY A 40 42.65 52.58 79.64
CA GLY A 40 42.41 52.71 78.20
C GLY A 40 40.92 52.63 77.82
N VAL A 41 40.14 51.81 78.52
CA VAL A 41 38.69 51.66 78.35
C VAL A 41 37.95 52.87 78.91
N VAL A 42 38.33 53.39 80.08
CA VAL A 42 37.63 54.51 80.74
C VAL A 42 37.86 55.85 80.01
N TRP A 43 39.04 56.07 79.44
CA TRP A 43 39.32 57.32 78.70
C TRP A 43 39.02 57.23 77.20
N GLY A 44 39.27 56.09 76.54
CA GLY A 44 39.11 55.98 75.09
C GLY A 44 37.69 55.69 74.61
N ILE A 45 36.88 54.96 75.40
CA ILE A 45 35.53 54.55 74.96
C ILE A 45 34.54 55.72 74.87
N PRO A 46 34.49 56.69 75.81
CA PRO A 46 33.54 57.79 75.72
C PRO A 46 33.80 58.66 74.47
N GLU A 47 35.07 59.00 74.20
CA GLU A 47 35.45 59.77 73.02
C GLU A 47 35.22 58.99 71.71
N TYR A 48 35.56 57.70 71.69
CA TYR A 48 35.31 56.86 70.52
C TYR A 48 33.81 56.67 70.23
N LEU A 49 32.98 56.50 71.27
CA LEU A 49 31.52 56.40 71.11
C LEU A 49 30.92 57.73 70.66
N ALA A 50 31.38 58.85 71.20
CA ALA A 50 30.96 60.18 70.76
C ALA A 50 31.34 60.43 69.29
N TYR A 51 32.58 60.12 68.91
CA TYR A 51 33.05 60.19 67.52
C TYR A 51 32.23 59.29 66.60
N ARG A 52 31.96 58.04 66.99
CA ARG A 52 31.15 57.12 66.18
C ARG A 52 29.69 57.55 66.07
N ALA A 53 29.12 58.14 67.14
CA ALA A 53 27.78 58.72 67.11
C ALA A 53 27.71 59.93 66.16
N GLU A 54 28.73 60.78 66.16
CA GLU A 54 28.83 61.90 65.22
C GLU A 54 28.98 61.44 63.77
N GLN A 55 29.84 60.44 63.51
CA GLN A 55 29.98 59.83 62.18
C GLN A 55 28.67 59.20 61.70
N ASN A 56 27.95 58.50 62.58
CA ASN A 56 26.64 57.94 62.25
C ASN A 56 25.62 59.05 61.93
N ARG A 57 25.63 60.17 62.66
CA ARG A 57 24.75 61.31 62.39
C ARG A 57 25.05 61.96 61.04
N ILE A 58 26.33 62.14 60.72
CA ILE A 58 26.79 62.67 59.42
C ILE A 58 26.38 61.71 58.29
N ALA A 59 26.58 60.39 58.48
CA ALA A 59 26.21 59.38 57.50
C ALA A 59 24.69 59.34 57.27
N GLU A 60 23.89 59.46 58.33
CA GLU A 60 22.42 59.51 58.25
C GLU A 60 21.94 60.78 57.54
N GLU A 61 22.52 61.94 57.83
CA GLU A 61 22.22 63.19 57.13
C GLU A 61 22.58 63.12 55.64
N LEU A 62 23.72 62.52 55.29
CA LEU A 62 24.12 62.31 53.89
C LEU A 62 23.19 61.33 53.18
N ALA A 63 22.84 60.21 53.82
CA ALA A 63 21.88 59.24 53.26
C ALA A 63 20.50 59.88 53.06
N LYS A 64 20.06 60.72 53.99
CA LYS A 64 18.80 61.47 53.86
C LYS A 64 18.85 62.46 52.70
N LYS A 65 19.96 63.19 52.52
CA LYS A 65 20.16 64.09 51.38
C LYS A 65 20.18 63.33 50.05
N GLN A 66 20.86 62.19 49.98
CA GLN A 66 20.90 61.34 48.79
C GLN A 66 19.50 60.80 48.43
N ARG A 67 18.76 60.26 49.40
CA ARG A 67 17.38 59.79 49.18
C ARG A 67 16.45 60.91 48.76
N ALA A 68 16.59 62.11 49.35
CA ALA A 68 15.79 63.26 48.94
C ALA A 68 16.09 63.69 47.50
N HIS A 69 17.37 63.72 47.12
CA HIS A 69 17.79 64.03 45.76
C HIS A 69 17.32 62.97 44.75
N GLU A 70 17.43 61.68 45.08
CA GLU A 70 16.93 60.59 44.24
C GLU A 70 15.40 60.64 44.08
N ALA A 71 14.67 60.89 45.16
CA ALA A 71 13.22 61.08 45.10
C ALA A 71 12.82 62.31 44.25
N GLU A 72 13.60 63.40 44.33
CA GLU A 72 13.38 64.58 43.50
C GLU A 72 13.61 64.27 42.01
N LEU A 73 14.65 63.51 41.66
CA LEU A 73 14.90 63.09 40.28
C LEU A 73 13.78 62.21 39.73
N LEU A 74 13.32 61.23 40.52
CA LEU A 74 12.20 60.37 40.12
C LEU A 74 10.89 61.16 39.94
N ALA A 75 10.63 62.13 40.84
CA ALA A 75 9.46 62.99 40.73
C ALA A 75 9.51 63.86 39.46
N LYS A 76 10.70 64.40 39.10
CA LYS A 76 10.90 65.16 37.86
C LYS A 76 10.71 64.28 36.61
N GLU A 77 11.26 63.06 36.62
CA GLU A 77 11.10 62.13 35.49
C GLU A 77 9.64 61.71 35.30
N GLN A 78 8.91 61.44 36.39
CA GLN A 78 7.49 61.10 36.31
C GLN A 78 6.66 62.28 35.80
N ALA A 79 6.90 63.49 36.30
CA ALA A 79 6.22 64.70 35.84
C ALA A 79 6.45 64.94 34.34
N LYS A 80 7.67 64.68 33.83
CA LYS A 80 7.98 64.75 32.40
C LYS A 80 7.15 63.74 31.58
N LYS A 81 7.09 62.48 32.01
CA LYS A 81 6.28 61.45 31.33
C LYS A 81 4.79 61.78 31.32
N ASP A 82 4.28 62.30 32.44
CA ASP A 82 2.87 62.70 32.55
C ASP A 82 2.55 63.89 31.63
N ALA A 83 3.48 64.85 31.52
CA ALA A 83 3.36 65.98 30.59
C ALA A 83 3.39 65.52 29.12
N GLU A 84 4.34 64.67 28.74
CA GLU A 84 4.40 64.09 27.38
C GLU A 84 3.11 63.33 27.02
N ALA A 85 2.58 62.53 27.95
CA ALA A 85 1.33 61.80 27.75
C ALA A 85 0.12 62.74 27.58
N ALA A 86 0.06 63.82 28.36
CA ALA A 86 -0.98 64.83 28.23
C ALA A 86 -0.92 65.53 26.86
N THR A 87 0.28 65.93 26.42
CA THR A 87 0.51 66.52 25.09
C THR A 87 0.10 65.57 23.97
N LYS A 88 0.51 64.29 24.02
CA LYS A 88 0.09 63.29 23.01
C LYS A 88 -1.43 63.19 22.92
N LYS A 89 -2.11 63.15 24.07
CA LYS A 89 -3.58 63.06 24.11
C LYS A 89 -4.23 64.29 23.47
N GLU A 90 -3.72 65.48 23.71
CA GLU A 90 -4.22 66.72 23.11
C GLU A 90 -4.01 66.72 21.59
N VAL A 91 -2.81 66.34 21.12
CA VAL A 91 -2.50 66.24 19.70
C VAL A 91 -3.39 65.20 19.01
N VAL A 92 -3.56 64.01 19.61
CA VAL A 92 -4.45 62.97 19.10
C VAL A 92 -5.89 63.47 19.04
N ALA A 93 -6.37 64.22 20.03
CA ALA A 93 -7.70 64.81 20.00
C ALA A 93 -7.85 65.84 18.87
N GLN A 94 -6.83 66.67 18.64
CA GLN A 94 -6.81 67.63 17.54
C GLN A 94 -6.78 66.91 16.18
N LEU A 95 -5.93 65.90 16.03
CA LEU A 95 -5.87 65.06 14.83
C LEU A 95 -7.19 64.32 14.61
N LYS A 96 -7.86 63.85 15.67
CA LYS A 96 -9.20 63.23 15.55
C LYS A 96 -10.23 64.22 15.01
N GLN A 97 -10.19 65.46 15.47
CA GLN A 97 -11.07 66.51 14.96
C GLN A 97 -10.78 66.82 13.49
N ASP A 98 -9.50 66.93 13.12
CA ASP A 98 -9.09 67.19 11.74
C ASP A 98 -9.41 66.00 10.83
N PHE A 99 -9.20 64.77 11.30
CA PHE A 99 -9.61 63.54 10.64
C PHE A 99 -11.11 63.53 10.38
N ALA A 100 -11.94 63.83 11.38
CA ALA A 100 -13.39 63.88 11.21
C ALA A 100 -13.82 64.93 10.16
N LYS A 101 -13.12 66.08 10.10
CA LYS A 101 -13.36 67.10 9.07
C LYS A 101 -12.94 66.66 7.66
N ILE A 102 -11.94 65.80 7.55
CA ILE A 102 -11.43 65.30 6.27
C ILE A 102 -12.27 64.11 5.80
N ALA A 103 -12.57 63.18 6.69
CA ALA A 103 -13.38 61.99 6.43
C ALA A 103 -14.86 62.33 6.13
N ARG A 104 -15.38 63.42 6.73
CA ARG A 104 -16.75 63.96 6.55
C ARG A 104 -17.82 62.87 6.41
N ASP A 105 -18.17 62.57 5.16
CA ASP A 105 -19.31 61.77 4.72
C ASP A 105 -18.88 60.42 4.12
N ASP A 106 -17.60 60.29 3.76
CA ASP A 106 -17.09 59.13 3.04
C ASP A 106 -16.83 57.94 3.98
N VAL A 107 -16.56 58.23 5.25
CA VAL A 107 -16.38 57.22 6.30
C VAL A 107 -17.09 57.69 7.57
N THR A 108 -18.12 56.98 8.01
CA THR A 108 -18.96 57.37 9.15
C THR A 108 -19.07 56.26 10.20
N GLY A 109 -19.38 56.66 11.44
CA GLY A 109 -19.62 55.74 12.55
C GLY A 109 -18.39 54.88 12.90
N LYS A 110 -18.63 53.61 13.25
CA LYS A 110 -17.56 52.69 13.70
C LYS A 110 -16.41 52.55 12.70
N ALA A 111 -16.69 52.58 11.40
CA ALA A 111 -15.66 52.48 10.37
C ALA A 111 -14.70 53.68 10.37
N ALA A 112 -15.17 54.86 10.80
CA ALA A 112 -14.36 56.06 10.92
C ALA A 112 -13.47 56.01 12.16
N ASP A 113 -14.00 55.52 13.28
CA ASP A 113 -13.21 55.32 14.49
C ASP A 113 -12.14 54.24 14.28
N GLU A 114 -12.47 53.10 13.66
CA GLU A 114 -11.51 52.04 13.34
C GLU A 114 -10.42 52.53 12.37
N LEU A 115 -10.80 53.28 11.33
CA LEU A 115 -9.81 53.87 10.40
C LEU A 115 -8.92 54.90 11.11
N PHE A 116 -9.48 55.68 12.03
CA PHE A 116 -8.70 56.63 12.81
C PHE A 116 -7.70 55.93 13.72
N GLU A 117 -8.11 54.87 14.43
CA GLU A 117 -7.23 54.06 15.27
C GLU A 117 -6.08 53.45 14.45
N GLU A 118 -6.36 52.86 13.29
CA GLU A 118 -5.34 52.32 12.38
C GLU A 118 -4.35 53.41 11.90
N VAL A 119 -4.83 54.64 11.67
CA VAL A 119 -3.97 55.77 11.29
C VAL A 119 -3.14 56.24 12.48
N MET A 120 -3.68 56.23 13.71
CA MET A 120 -2.92 56.59 14.90
C MET A 120 -1.83 55.58 15.23
N ASP A 121 -2.06 54.29 14.97
CA ASP A 121 -1.02 53.27 15.11
C ASP A 121 0.17 53.54 14.17
N ASP A 122 -0.09 53.92 12.91
CA ASP A 122 0.96 54.29 11.95
C ASP A 122 1.70 55.58 12.36
N LEU A 123 1.04 56.49 13.10
CA LEU A 123 1.61 57.77 13.56
C LEU A 123 2.25 57.71 14.96
N GLY A 124 2.12 56.60 15.69
CA GLY A 124 2.50 56.51 17.11
C GLY A 124 3.94 56.97 17.39
N GLY A 125 4.90 56.53 16.57
CA GLY A 125 6.30 56.94 16.71
C GLY A 125 6.55 58.44 16.45
N ASP A 126 5.79 59.05 15.54
CA ASP A 126 5.91 60.49 15.25
C ASP A 126 5.25 61.35 16.34
N LEU A 127 4.17 60.85 16.97
CA LEU A 127 3.55 61.48 18.14
C LEU A 127 4.47 61.42 19.36
N ASP A 128 5.17 60.30 19.53
CA ASP A 128 6.19 60.15 20.57
C ASP A 128 7.34 61.16 20.39
N ALA A 129 7.83 61.31 19.16
CA ALA A 129 8.86 62.28 18.84
C ALA A 129 8.39 63.73 19.07
N TYR A 130 7.17 64.07 18.64
CA TYR A 130 6.61 65.42 18.83
C TYR A 130 6.47 65.80 20.31
N ALA A 131 5.99 64.89 21.15
CA ALA A 131 5.85 65.14 22.58
C ALA A 131 7.20 65.32 23.27
N GLY A 132 8.21 64.53 22.87
CA GLY A 132 9.57 64.68 23.40
C GLY A 132 10.26 65.97 22.95
N GLU A 133 9.99 66.45 21.73
CA GLU A 133 10.49 67.75 21.24
C GLU A 133 9.86 68.93 21.99
N LEU A 134 8.64 68.81 22.51
CA LEU A 134 7.94 69.89 23.22
C LEU A 134 8.52 70.20 24.61
N ASP A 135 9.17 69.22 25.23
CA ASP A 135 9.86 69.37 26.53
C ASP A 135 11.32 69.86 26.37
N ASN A 136 11.78 70.03 25.13
CA ASN A 136 13.11 70.58 24.88
C ASN A 136 13.07 72.11 24.93
N GLU A 137 13.84 72.71 25.85
CA GLU A 137 13.93 74.17 26.01
C GLU A 137 14.42 74.89 24.73
N ASP A 138 15.11 74.17 23.84
CA ASP A 138 15.60 74.69 22.56
C ASP A 138 14.54 74.64 21.44
N ALA A 139 13.34 74.08 21.70
CA ALA A 139 12.30 73.97 20.70
C ALA A 139 11.67 75.35 20.42
N ASN A 140 11.78 75.81 19.18
CA ASN A 140 11.11 77.01 18.70
C ASN A 140 9.68 76.65 18.24
N ASP A 141 8.69 77.49 18.58
CA ASP A 141 7.30 77.39 18.12
C ASP A 141 7.17 77.15 16.60
N ALA A 142 8.08 77.74 15.81
CA ALA A 142 8.11 77.53 14.36
C ALA A 142 8.39 76.06 14.00
N ALA A 143 9.31 75.41 14.70
CA ALA A 143 9.65 74.00 14.48
C ALA A 143 8.48 73.08 14.92
N LEU A 144 7.88 73.37 16.08
CA LEU A 144 6.72 72.63 16.58
C LEU A 144 5.51 72.76 15.64
N ASN A 145 5.27 73.94 15.08
CA ASN A 145 4.20 74.14 14.10
C ASN A 145 4.45 73.39 12.79
N GLU A 146 5.71 73.33 12.32
CA GLU A 146 6.05 72.54 11.13
C GLU A 146 5.85 71.04 11.39
N ARG A 147 6.25 70.55 12.56
CA ARG A 147 6.02 69.16 12.97
C ARG A 147 4.55 68.80 13.07
N MET A 148 3.73 69.68 13.65
CA MET A 148 2.29 69.49 13.68
C MET A 148 1.71 69.44 12.26
N SER A 149 2.21 70.30 11.36
CA SER A 149 1.81 70.28 9.94
C SER A 149 2.26 68.98 9.25
N GLU A 150 3.44 68.47 9.57
CA GLU A 150 3.94 67.18 9.10
C GLU A 150 3.07 66.02 9.59
N LEU A 151 2.71 65.98 10.87
CA LEU A 151 1.79 64.99 11.44
C LEU A 151 0.45 64.99 10.72
N LYS A 152 -0.14 66.17 10.45
CA LYS A 152 -1.38 66.28 9.67
C LYS A 152 -1.22 65.74 8.25
N ARG A 153 -0.10 66.03 7.57
CA ARG A 153 0.20 65.48 6.23
C ARG A 153 0.32 63.96 6.27
N LYS A 154 1.05 63.41 7.25
CA LYS A 154 1.22 61.96 7.44
C LYS A 154 -0.11 61.27 7.74
N MET A 155 -0.94 61.86 8.59
CA MET A 155 -2.29 61.37 8.88
C MET A 155 -3.13 61.24 7.61
N VAL A 156 -3.14 62.26 6.74
CA VAL A 156 -3.89 62.23 5.46
C VAL A 156 -3.35 61.15 4.52
N ASN A 157 -2.03 61.02 4.42
CA ASN A 157 -1.41 60.00 3.57
C ASN A 157 -1.70 58.58 4.07
N ALA A 158 -1.61 58.35 5.38
CA ALA A 158 -1.94 57.07 6.00
C ALA A 158 -3.44 56.74 5.77
N MET A 159 -4.32 57.71 5.99
CA MET A 159 -5.76 57.54 5.70
C MET A 159 -6.01 57.14 4.25
N LEU A 160 -5.38 57.83 3.29
CA LEU A 160 -5.52 57.51 1.86
C LEU A 160 -5.03 56.10 1.54
N ALA A 161 -3.89 55.68 2.11
CA ALA A 161 -3.33 54.35 1.91
C ALA A 161 -4.27 53.25 2.43
N LYS A 162 -4.81 53.39 3.63
CA LYS A 162 -5.76 52.43 4.21
C LYS A 162 -7.07 52.36 3.42
N LEU A 163 -7.58 53.49 2.93
CA LEU A 163 -8.76 53.52 2.05
C LEU A 163 -8.52 52.79 0.72
N GLN A 164 -7.34 52.98 0.12
CA GLN A 164 -6.93 52.25 -1.09
C GLN A 164 -6.86 50.74 -0.83
N GLU A 165 -6.25 50.33 0.29
CA GLU A 165 -6.14 48.92 0.68
C GLU A 165 -7.53 48.27 0.87
N ARG A 166 -8.43 48.92 1.61
CA ARG A 166 -9.80 48.43 1.84
C ARG A 166 -10.58 48.27 0.54
N ASN A 167 -10.42 49.17 -0.43
CA ASN A 167 -11.05 49.06 -1.75
C ASN A 167 -10.44 47.94 -2.60
N ALA A 168 -9.12 47.80 -2.61
CA ALA A 168 -8.43 46.72 -3.32
C ALA A 168 -8.88 45.35 -2.80
N ARG A 169 -9.01 45.22 -1.48
CA ARG A 169 -9.48 44.00 -0.83
C ARG A 169 -10.92 43.63 -1.25
N LYS A 170 -11.85 44.59 -1.25
CA LYS A 170 -13.23 44.35 -1.71
C LYS A 170 -13.29 43.88 -3.17
N MET A 171 -12.48 44.47 -4.06
CA MET A 171 -12.41 44.02 -5.45
C MET A 171 -11.83 42.62 -5.58
N ALA A 172 -10.79 42.29 -4.82
CA ALA A 172 -10.20 40.96 -4.80
C ALA A 172 -11.19 39.90 -4.29
N GLU A 173 -11.91 40.18 -3.20
CA GLU A 173 -12.94 39.30 -2.66
C GLU A 173 -14.10 39.10 -3.66
N ALA A 174 -14.55 40.17 -4.33
CA ALA A 174 -15.57 40.08 -5.37
C ALA A 174 -15.10 39.27 -6.59
N PHE A 175 -13.84 39.41 -6.99
CA PHE A 175 -13.24 38.62 -8.08
C PHE A 175 -13.20 37.13 -7.71
N VAL A 176 -12.67 36.80 -6.53
CA VAL A 176 -12.61 35.41 -6.04
C VAL A 176 -14.00 34.79 -5.99
N LYS A 177 -14.98 35.53 -5.46
CA LYS A 177 -16.38 35.08 -5.43
C LYS A 177 -16.91 34.82 -6.84
N LYS A 178 -16.66 35.71 -7.80
CA LYS A 178 -17.10 35.52 -9.20
C LYS A 178 -16.44 34.31 -9.86
N VAL A 179 -15.15 34.10 -9.63
CA VAL A 179 -14.41 32.93 -10.14
C VAL A 179 -15.03 31.64 -9.60
N ASN A 180 -15.24 31.57 -8.29
CA ASN A 180 -15.77 30.39 -7.63
C ASN A 180 -17.23 30.10 -8.01
N ASP A 181 -18.08 31.13 -8.05
CA ASP A 181 -19.52 30.94 -8.26
C ASP A 181 -19.88 30.76 -9.74
N GLN A 182 -19.14 31.38 -10.67
CA GLN A 182 -19.55 31.46 -12.08
C GLN A 182 -18.61 30.75 -13.05
N ILE A 183 -17.30 30.80 -12.79
CA ILE A 183 -16.30 30.31 -13.76
C ILE A 183 -15.97 28.85 -13.48
N ALA A 184 -15.61 28.53 -12.24
CA ALA A 184 -15.20 27.16 -11.87
C ALA A 184 -16.27 26.09 -12.21
N PRO A 185 -17.58 26.31 -11.94
CA PRO A 185 -18.60 25.32 -12.27
C PRO A 185 -18.76 25.12 -13.79
N LYS A 186 -18.74 26.21 -14.57
CA LYS A 186 -18.87 26.15 -16.04
C LYS A 186 -17.70 25.42 -16.68
N VAL A 187 -16.49 25.66 -16.18
CA VAL A 187 -15.29 24.94 -16.64
C VAL A 187 -15.41 23.45 -16.31
N ALA A 188 -15.82 23.10 -15.09
CA ALA A 188 -16.01 21.71 -14.70
C ALA A 188 -17.08 20.99 -15.55
N GLU A 189 -18.20 21.67 -15.83
CA GLU A 189 -19.27 21.14 -16.69
C GLU A 189 -18.80 20.94 -18.13
N HIS A 190 -18.07 21.91 -18.69
CA HIS A 190 -17.51 21.79 -20.04
C HIS A 190 -16.58 20.57 -20.17
N TYR A 191 -15.66 20.38 -19.23
CA TYR A 191 -14.77 19.22 -19.26
C TYR A 191 -15.52 17.90 -19.07
N ARG A 192 -16.53 17.85 -18.19
CA ARG A 192 -17.38 16.67 -18.03
C ARG A 192 -18.10 16.32 -19.33
N GLY A 193 -18.68 17.31 -20.00
CA GLY A 193 -19.35 17.13 -21.29
C GLY A 193 -18.39 16.66 -22.40
N GLU A 194 -17.19 17.22 -22.45
CA GLU A 194 -16.15 16.81 -23.41
C GLU A 194 -15.69 15.35 -23.18
N VAL A 195 -15.51 14.94 -21.92
CA VAL A 195 -15.16 13.55 -21.58
C VAL A 195 -16.29 12.59 -21.98
N GLU A 196 -17.53 12.91 -21.65
CA GLU A 196 -18.67 12.07 -22.03
C GLU A 196 -18.79 11.94 -23.55
N ARG A 197 -18.65 13.05 -24.28
CA ARG A 197 -18.78 13.06 -25.74
C ARG A 197 -17.62 12.37 -26.47
N LYS A 198 -16.38 12.59 -26.02
CA LYS A 198 -15.19 12.06 -26.72
C LYS A 198 -14.81 10.65 -26.29
N ILE A 199 -15.17 10.24 -25.08
CA ILE A 199 -14.75 8.96 -24.50
C ILE A 199 -15.97 8.13 -24.11
N GLY A 200 -16.91 8.71 -23.36
CA GLY A 200 -18.09 7.99 -22.85
C GLY A 200 -18.96 7.38 -23.96
N GLU A 201 -19.45 8.19 -24.89
CA GLU A 201 -20.30 7.73 -25.99
C GLU A 201 -19.58 6.74 -26.94
N PRO A 202 -18.35 7.01 -27.42
CA PRO A 202 -17.63 6.05 -28.25
C PRO A 202 -17.37 4.72 -27.55
N LEU A 203 -17.04 4.74 -26.25
CA LEU A 203 -16.80 3.52 -25.48
C LEU A 203 -18.08 2.70 -25.31
N LYS A 204 -19.22 3.36 -25.02
CA LYS A 204 -20.54 2.70 -24.95
C LYS A 204 -20.89 2.04 -26.30
N LYS A 205 -20.67 2.75 -27.40
CA LYS A 205 -20.92 2.23 -28.75
C LYS A 205 -20.01 1.03 -29.08
N ALA A 206 -18.71 1.16 -28.85
CA ALA A 206 -17.75 0.09 -29.09
C ALA A 206 -18.05 -1.16 -28.26
N GLY A 207 -18.41 -0.98 -26.97
CA GLY A 207 -18.82 -2.08 -26.11
C GLY A 207 -20.06 -2.81 -26.64
N ALA A 208 -21.08 -2.07 -27.10
CA ALA A 208 -22.28 -2.67 -27.70
C ALA A 208 -21.97 -3.42 -29.01
N GLU A 209 -21.06 -2.89 -29.84
CA GLU A 209 -20.64 -3.54 -31.08
C GLU A 209 -19.90 -4.86 -30.82
N ILE A 210 -18.98 -4.90 -29.85
CA ILE A 210 -18.26 -6.13 -29.48
C ILE A 210 -19.24 -7.21 -29.02
N VAL A 211 -20.17 -6.87 -28.11
CA VAL A 211 -21.18 -7.83 -27.62
C VAL A 211 -22.04 -8.35 -28.77
N ALA A 212 -22.42 -7.49 -29.72
CA ALA A 212 -23.19 -7.91 -30.89
C ALA A 212 -22.38 -8.85 -31.81
N GLN A 213 -21.09 -8.56 -32.01
CA GLN A 213 -20.20 -9.39 -32.82
C GLN A 213 -19.95 -10.76 -32.19
N GLU A 214 -19.64 -10.81 -30.89
CA GLU A 214 -19.42 -12.07 -30.16
C GLU A 214 -20.67 -12.94 -30.17
N LYS A 215 -21.86 -12.33 -29.97
CA LYS A 215 -23.12 -13.06 -30.09
C LYS A 215 -23.31 -13.66 -31.48
N ALA A 216 -23.07 -12.88 -32.53
CA ALA A 216 -23.19 -13.35 -33.91
C ALA A 216 -22.18 -14.45 -34.23
N GLN A 217 -20.96 -14.37 -33.70
CA GLN A 217 -19.96 -15.43 -33.86
C GLN A 217 -20.38 -16.71 -33.15
N ALA A 218 -20.82 -16.61 -31.89
CA ALA A 218 -21.29 -17.77 -31.12
C ALA A 218 -22.48 -18.46 -31.79
N GLU A 219 -23.39 -17.71 -32.40
CA GLU A 219 -24.51 -18.28 -33.18
C GLU A 219 -24.03 -19.04 -34.43
N ARG A 220 -23.00 -18.56 -35.12
CA ARG A 220 -22.39 -19.27 -36.26
C ARG A 220 -21.70 -20.56 -35.83
N GLU A 221 -20.86 -20.50 -34.80
CA GLU A 221 -20.16 -21.66 -34.27
C GLU A 221 -21.15 -22.72 -33.76
N ARG A 222 -22.23 -22.29 -33.10
CA ARG A 222 -23.32 -23.19 -32.70
C ARG A 222 -23.97 -23.87 -33.91
N ALA A 223 -24.24 -23.14 -34.98
CA ALA A 223 -24.84 -23.72 -36.19
C ALA A 223 -23.91 -24.75 -36.86
N GLU A 224 -22.60 -24.46 -36.92
CA GLU A 224 -21.60 -25.40 -37.44
C GLU A 224 -21.50 -26.68 -36.60
N LEU A 225 -21.48 -26.55 -35.26
CA LEU A 225 -21.46 -27.70 -34.35
C LEU A 225 -22.72 -28.57 -34.47
N VAL A 226 -23.89 -27.96 -34.65
CA VAL A 226 -25.14 -28.70 -34.89
C VAL A 226 -25.04 -29.47 -36.21
N GLY A 227 -24.56 -28.85 -37.28
CA GLY A 227 -24.36 -29.54 -38.56
C GLY A 227 -23.36 -30.70 -38.49
N ALA A 228 -22.25 -30.51 -37.76
CA ALA A 228 -21.26 -31.57 -37.53
C ALA A 228 -21.84 -32.72 -36.71
N LEU A 229 -22.65 -32.43 -35.68
CA LEU A 229 -23.32 -33.43 -34.86
C LEU A 229 -24.33 -34.24 -35.68
N ASP A 230 -25.12 -33.59 -36.53
CA ASP A 230 -26.07 -34.26 -37.41
C ASP A 230 -25.37 -35.20 -38.41
N ALA A 231 -24.25 -34.76 -38.99
CA ALA A 231 -23.42 -35.58 -39.88
C ALA A 231 -22.85 -36.81 -39.13
N ALA A 232 -22.26 -36.60 -37.96
CA ALA A 232 -21.72 -37.68 -37.14
C ALA A 232 -22.81 -38.69 -36.71
N SER A 233 -24.01 -38.19 -36.39
CA SER A 233 -25.18 -39.04 -36.07
C SER A 233 -25.58 -39.92 -37.26
N LYS A 234 -25.57 -39.36 -38.48
CA LYS A 234 -25.86 -40.09 -39.72
C LYS A 234 -24.79 -41.15 -40.02
N ASP A 235 -23.52 -40.81 -39.85
CA ASP A 235 -22.40 -41.74 -40.06
C ASP A 235 -22.46 -42.90 -39.06
N ALA A 236 -22.76 -42.62 -37.79
CA ALA A 236 -22.96 -43.65 -36.78
C ALA A 236 -24.14 -44.57 -37.12
N ALA A 237 -25.25 -44.02 -37.63
CA ALA A 237 -26.40 -44.81 -38.08
C ALA A 237 -26.05 -45.72 -39.28
N ASN A 238 -25.27 -45.22 -40.23
CA ASN A 238 -24.78 -46.00 -41.37
C ASN A 238 -23.83 -47.12 -40.92
N ALA A 239 -22.86 -46.82 -40.05
CA ALA A 239 -21.94 -47.81 -39.50
C ALA A 239 -22.68 -48.92 -38.71
N ALA A 240 -23.72 -48.55 -37.95
CA ALA A 240 -24.56 -49.51 -37.25
C ALA A 240 -25.30 -50.44 -38.23
N LYS A 241 -25.80 -49.91 -39.35
CA LYS A 241 -26.43 -50.69 -40.42
C LYS A 241 -25.42 -51.63 -41.09
N GLU A 242 -24.24 -51.14 -41.46
CA GLU A 242 -23.18 -51.97 -42.07
C GLU A 242 -22.74 -53.10 -41.14
N LEU A 243 -22.62 -52.83 -39.83
CA LEU A 243 -22.31 -53.84 -38.83
C LEU A 243 -23.40 -54.91 -38.74
N ALA A 244 -24.68 -54.52 -38.80
CA ALA A 244 -25.80 -55.47 -38.81
C ALA A 244 -25.79 -56.35 -40.07
N ASP A 245 -25.52 -55.75 -41.24
CA ASP A 245 -25.38 -56.47 -42.51
C ASP A 245 -24.19 -57.43 -42.47
N ALA A 246 -23.05 -56.99 -41.92
CA ALA A 246 -21.85 -57.82 -41.76
C ALA A 246 -22.10 -59.01 -40.83
N LYS A 247 -22.77 -58.80 -39.69
CA LYS A 247 -23.17 -59.88 -38.77
C LYS A 247 -24.06 -60.91 -39.47
N THR A 248 -25.00 -60.44 -40.30
CA THR A 248 -25.87 -61.32 -41.09
C THR A 248 -25.07 -62.15 -42.10
N ARG A 249 -24.09 -61.54 -42.79
CA ARG A 249 -23.20 -62.24 -43.74
C ARG A 249 -22.30 -63.27 -43.04
N VAL A 250 -21.74 -62.94 -41.88
CA VAL A 250 -20.92 -63.87 -41.08
C VAL A 250 -21.76 -65.06 -40.63
N ALA A 251 -22.95 -64.84 -40.07
CA ALA A 251 -23.85 -65.91 -39.67
C ALA A 251 -24.25 -66.82 -40.85
N ALA A 252 -24.50 -66.24 -42.03
CA ALA A 252 -24.77 -66.99 -43.25
C ALA A 252 -23.54 -67.82 -43.71
N ALA A 253 -22.34 -67.24 -43.63
CA ALA A 253 -21.10 -67.93 -43.98
C ALA A 253 -20.77 -69.08 -43.01
N GLU A 254 -20.98 -68.87 -41.70
CA GLU A 254 -20.84 -69.92 -40.68
C GLU A 254 -21.82 -71.07 -40.94
N LYS A 255 -23.08 -70.76 -41.21
CA LYS A 255 -24.09 -71.77 -41.57
C LYS A 255 -23.67 -72.56 -42.82
N ALA A 256 -23.25 -71.88 -43.88
CA ALA A 256 -22.80 -72.52 -45.11
C ALA A 256 -21.55 -73.40 -44.90
N ALA A 257 -20.62 -72.98 -44.03
CA ALA A 257 -19.45 -73.76 -43.68
C ALA A 257 -19.82 -75.05 -42.93
N VAL A 258 -20.75 -74.97 -41.97
CA VAL A 258 -21.28 -76.14 -41.24
C VAL A 258 -22.02 -77.10 -42.18
N GLU A 259 -22.83 -76.58 -43.10
CA GLU A 259 -23.52 -77.39 -44.11
C GLU A 259 -22.51 -78.11 -45.03
N LYS A 260 -21.44 -77.41 -45.47
CA LYS A 260 -20.38 -78.00 -46.28
C LYS A 260 -19.61 -79.10 -45.54
N ASP A 261 -19.23 -78.87 -44.28
CA ASP A 261 -18.55 -79.87 -43.44
C ASP A 261 -19.43 -81.10 -43.21
N THR A 262 -20.72 -80.90 -42.96
CA THR A 262 -21.71 -81.98 -42.80
C THR A 262 -21.87 -82.80 -44.07
N ALA A 263 -21.95 -82.13 -45.24
CA ALA A 263 -22.01 -82.79 -46.54
C ALA A 263 -20.73 -83.59 -46.83
N ALA A 264 -19.55 -83.03 -46.54
CA ALA A 264 -18.27 -83.71 -46.71
C ALA A 264 -18.15 -84.96 -45.83
N LYS A 265 -18.53 -84.88 -44.55
CA LYS A 265 -18.58 -86.03 -43.63
C LYS A 265 -19.55 -87.11 -44.12
N THR A 266 -20.72 -86.71 -44.61
CA THR A 266 -21.73 -87.65 -45.16
C THR A 266 -21.19 -88.37 -46.40
N ASN A 267 -20.55 -87.64 -47.32
CA ASN A 267 -19.96 -88.21 -48.52
C ASN A 267 -18.82 -89.18 -48.18
N ALA A 268 -17.94 -88.82 -47.23
CA ALA A 268 -16.87 -89.69 -46.76
C ALA A 268 -17.41 -90.99 -46.12
N ALA A 269 -18.47 -90.89 -45.31
CA ALA A 269 -19.12 -92.06 -44.70
C ALA A 269 -19.76 -92.98 -45.76
N ASN A 270 -20.37 -92.41 -46.80
CA ASN A 270 -20.95 -93.19 -47.90
C ASN A 270 -19.87 -93.89 -48.74
N ALA A 271 -18.75 -93.21 -49.03
CA ALA A 271 -17.61 -93.82 -49.71
C ALA A 271 -17.03 -94.99 -48.89
N ALA A 272 -16.84 -94.81 -47.58
CA ALA A 272 -16.35 -95.87 -46.69
C ALA A 272 -17.31 -97.09 -46.65
N LYS A 273 -18.63 -96.87 -46.69
CA LYS A 273 -19.61 -97.97 -46.78
C LYS A 273 -19.53 -98.72 -48.11
N GLN A 274 -19.31 -98.02 -49.22
CA GLN A 274 -19.14 -98.65 -50.54
C GLN A 274 -17.86 -99.47 -50.58
N GLU A 275 -16.77 -98.96 -50.02
CA GLU A 275 -15.49 -99.68 -49.92
C GLU A 275 -15.63 -100.93 -49.04
N ALA A 276 -16.29 -100.83 -47.88
CA ALA A 276 -16.59 -102.00 -47.04
C ALA A 276 -17.41 -103.06 -47.78
N ALA A 277 -18.44 -102.65 -48.52
CA ALA A 277 -19.24 -103.57 -49.33
C ALA A 277 -18.43 -104.23 -50.46
N ALA A 278 -17.50 -103.50 -51.08
CA ALA A 278 -16.59 -104.04 -52.09
C ALA A 278 -15.63 -105.09 -51.48
N ILE A 279 -15.11 -104.84 -50.28
CA ILE A 279 -14.28 -105.79 -49.54
C ILE A 279 -15.09 -107.06 -49.21
N ASP A 280 -16.33 -106.93 -48.74
CA ASP A 280 -17.19 -108.09 -48.45
C ASP A 280 -17.49 -108.90 -49.72
N GLN A 281 -17.77 -108.24 -50.84
CA GLN A 281 -17.95 -108.89 -52.15
C GLN A 281 -16.68 -109.60 -52.63
N ALA A 282 -15.51 -108.96 -52.49
CA ALA A 282 -14.23 -109.55 -52.82
C ALA A 282 -13.93 -110.77 -51.94
N ALA A 283 -14.20 -110.69 -50.63
CA ALA A 283 -14.06 -111.80 -49.70
C ALA A 283 -14.99 -112.97 -50.06
N ALA A 284 -16.24 -112.69 -50.42
CA ALA A 284 -17.19 -113.71 -50.88
C ALA A 284 -16.72 -114.38 -52.18
N ALA A 285 -16.28 -113.59 -53.17
CA ALA A 285 -15.73 -114.10 -54.42
C ALA A 285 -14.47 -114.96 -54.19
N LEU A 286 -13.62 -114.57 -53.24
CA LEU A 286 -12.41 -115.31 -52.89
C LEU A 286 -12.75 -116.63 -52.17
N ALA A 287 -13.75 -116.62 -51.29
CA ALA A 287 -14.27 -117.84 -50.65
C ALA A 287 -14.89 -118.80 -51.69
N ASP A 288 -15.63 -118.28 -52.67
CA ASP A 288 -16.20 -119.09 -53.75
C ASP A 288 -15.11 -119.63 -54.68
N ALA A 289 -14.08 -118.84 -54.98
CA ALA A 289 -12.89 -119.29 -55.71
C ALA A 289 -12.14 -120.40 -54.96
N GLN A 290 -11.98 -120.27 -53.64
CA GLN A 290 -11.39 -121.32 -52.80
C GLN A 290 -12.22 -122.60 -52.81
N LYS A 291 -13.56 -122.51 -52.73
CA LYS A 291 -14.44 -123.67 -52.87
C LYS A 291 -14.33 -124.31 -54.24
N ALA A 292 -14.27 -123.52 -55.31
CA ALA A 292 -14.08 -124.00 -56.67
C ALA A 292 -12.73 -124.72 -56.82
N LEU A 293 -11.65 -124.16 -56.27
CA LEU A 293 -10.33 -124.77 -56.25
C LEU A 293 -10.32 -126.10 -55.47
N ALA A 294 -10.95 -126.13 -54.29
CA ALA A 294 -11.07 -127.34 -53.46
C ALA A 294 -11.89 -128.43 -54.16
N LYS A 295 -12.90 -128.06 -54.97
CA LYS A 295 -13.64 -128.98 -55.81
C LYS A 295 -12.79 -129.50 -56.97
N ALA A 296 -12.09 -128.62 -57.68
CA ALA A 296 -11.20 -128.99 -58.79
C ALA A 296 -10.05 -129.91 -58.34
N GLY A 297 -9.49 -129.68 -57.15
CA GLY A 297 -8.46 -130.54 -56.56
C GLY A 297 -8.93 -131.95 -56.20
N LYS A 298 -10.24 -132.21 -56.14
CA LYS A 298 -10.79 -133.57 -55.94
C LYS A 298 -11.06 -134.31 -57.24
N GLU A 299 -11.12 -133.62 -58.38
CA GLU A 299 -11.61 -134.18 -59.65
C GLU A 299 -10.59 -134.12 -60.80
N SER A 300 -9.42 -133.50 -60.63
CA SER A 300 -8.49 -133.29 -61.76
C SER A 300 -7.01 -133.61 -61.46
N PRO A 301 -6.28 -134.26 -62.41
CA PRO A 301 -4.84 -134.48 -62.30
C PRO A 301 -4.06 -133.16 -62.18
N ALA A 302 -2.97 -133.19 -61.42
CA ALA A 302 -2.18 -132.06 -60.90
C ALA A 302 -1.70 -130.97 -61.90
N ALA A 303 -1.99 -131.10 -63.21
CA ALA A 303 -1.67 -130.09 -64.22
C ALA A 303 -2.73 -128.97 -64.32
N GLU A 304 -4.03 -129.25 -64.11
CA GLU A 304 -5.10 -128.24 -64.27
C GLU A 304 -5.21 -127.30 -63.06
N VAL A 305 -4.86 -127.78 -61.85
CA VAL A 305 -4.86 -126.98 -60.62
C VAL A 305 -3.85 -125.82 -60.69
N LYS A 306 -2.71 -126.01 -61.37
CA LYS A 306 -1.68 -124.97 -61.51
C LYS A 306 -2.17 -123.82 -62.41
N GLN A 307 -2.89 -124.12 -63.48
CA GLN A 307 -3.41 -123.11 -64.40
C GLN A 307 -4.54 -122.28 -63.76
N ALA A 308 -5.34 -122.89 -62.89
CA ALA A 308 -6.35 -122.18 -62.10
C ALA A 308 -5.73 -121.23 -61.05
N ILE A 309 -4.63 -121.65 -60.39
CA ILE A 309 -3.91 -120.79 -59.43
C ILE A 309 -3.26 -119.59 -60.14
N ASP A 310 -2.65 -119.79 -61.30
CA ASP A 310 -2.03 -118.70 -62.07
C ASP A 310 -3.08 -117.70 -62.60
N ALA A 311 -4.27 -118.16 -63.00
CA ALA A 311 -5.36 -117.28 -63.42
C ALA A 311 -5.90 -116.40 -62.27
N VAL A 312 -6.05 -116.97 -61.06
CA VAL A 312 -6.48 -116.22 -59.86
C VAL A 312 -5.45 -115.17 -59.46
N ASN A 313 -4.16 -115.52 -59.47
CA ASN A 313 -3.09 -114.57 -59.12
C ASN A 313 -2.97 -113.42 -60.13
N THR A 314 -3.19 -113.70 -61.42
CA THR A 314 -3.13 -112.66 -62.46
C THR A 314 -4.34 -111.73 -62.40
N GLY A 315 -5.54 -112.29 -62.17
CA GLY A 315 -6.76 -111.50 -62.00
C GLY A 315 -6.68 -110.54 -60.81
N ALA A 316 -6.21 -111.01 -59.64
CA ALA A 316 -6.06 -110.19 -58.44
C ALA A 316 -5.06 -109.03 -58.61
N ALA A 317 -4.01 -109.24 -59.41
CA ALA A 317 -3.01 -108.19 -59.68
C ALA A 317 -3.53 -107.07 -60.60
N GLU A 318 -4.46 -107.37 -61.52
CA GLU A 318 -5.07 -106.35 -62.38
C GLU A 318 -6.14 -105.53 -61.64
N THR A 319 -6.92 -106.16 -60.74
CA THR A 319 -7.92 -105.44 -59.94
C THR A 319 -7.25 -104.41 -59.00
N ALA A 320 -6.15 -104.79 -58.35
CA ALA A 320 -5.39 -103.89 -57.48
C ALA A 320 -4.79 -102.68 -58.22
N LYS A 321 -4.37 -102.84 -59.48
CA LYS A 321 -3.86 -101.73 -60.31
C LYS A 321 -4.97 -100.76 -60.73
N GLY A 322 -6.17 -101.26 -61.00
CA GLY A 322 -7.33 -100.43 -61.35
C GLY A 322 -7.77 -99.53 -60.19
N GLU A 323 -7.87 -100.08 -58.98
CA GLU A 323 -8.29 -99.33 -57.79
C GLU A 323 -7.27 -98.26 -57.36
N THR A 324 -5.97 -98.55 -57.50
CA THR A 324 -4.93 -97.57 -57.18
C THR A 324 -4.96 -96.36 -58.13
N ALA A 325 -5.36 -96.55 -59.39
CA ALA A 325 -5.49 -95.47 -60.37
C ALA A 325 -6.72 -94.58 -60.08
N GLN A 326 -7.83 -95.17 -59.64
CA GLN A 326 -9.07 -94.46 -59.33
C GLN A 326 -8.95 -93.63 -58.04
N ALA A 327 -8.31 -94.17 -57.00
CA ALA A 327 -8.02 -93.44 -55.76
C ALA A 327 -7.11 -92.21 -55.99
N LYS A 328 -6.14 -92.33 -56.92
CA LYS A 328 -5.21 -91.24 -57.25
C LYS A 328 -5.86 -90.12 -58.08
N ALA A 329 -6.93 -90.43 -58.82
CA ALA A 329 -7.72 -89.44 -59.55
C ALA A 329 -8.65 -88.64 -58.60
N ALA A 330 -9.28 -89.32 -57.63
CA ALA A 330 -10.15 -88.68 -56.64
C ALA A 330 -9.41 -87.73 -55.67
N ALA A 331 -8.13 -87.96 -55.40
CA ALA A 331 -7.32 -87.08 -54.56
C ALA A 331 -6.83 -85.79 -55.27
N ARG A 332 -7.07 -85.64 -56.57
CA ARG A 332 -6.65 -84.48 -57.37
C ARG A 332 -7.78 -83.50 -57.72
N THR A 333 -9.00 -83.80 -57.29
CA THR A 333 -10.21 -82.98 -57.44
C THR A 333 -10.71 -82.51 -56.07
#